data_AF-A0A4P6P968-F1
#
_entry.id   AF-A0A4P6P968-F1
#
_cell.length_a   1.000
_cell.length_b   1.000
_cell.length_c   1.000
_cell.angle_alpha   90.00
_cell.angle_beta   90.00
_cell.angle_gamma   90.00
#
_symmetry.space_group_name_H-M   'P 1'
#
loop_
_entity.id
_entity.type
_entity.pdbx_description
1 polymer ?
#
loop_
_entity_poly.entity_id
_entity_poly.type
_entity_poly.pdbx_seq_one_letter_code
_entity_poly.pdbx_strand_id
1 'polypeptide(L)'
;MKRNYRKRPAFDVRNPGKVIFALFVVFIAYRILTPPSEDTLIVTSPDGSRTARLKTEFYFDHQPSYKIYFRDTDQKYWNSLYYIPAYTNMPPETHHPDLKWSENSVRLDFMLGGSSIWHHVFSE
;
A
#
# COMPACT_ATOMS: atom_id res chain seq x y z
N MET A 1 -41.40 36.01 25.93
CA MET A 1 -39.93 35.84 26.11
C MET A 1 -39.38 34.89 25.04
N LYS A 2 -38.66 35.38 24.03
CA LYS A 2 -38.00 34.54 23.03
C LYS A 2 -36.66 34.06 23.59
N ARG A 3 -36.51 32.76 23.83
CA ARG A 3 -35.22 32.16 24.23
C ARG A 3 -34.30 32.11 23.01
N ASN A 4 -33.31 32.99 22.95
CA ASN A 4 -32.24 32.94 21.96
C ASN A 4 -31.32 31.75 22.26
N TYR A 5 -31.53 30.63 21.56
CA TYR A 5 -30.60 29.51 21.57
C TYR A 5 -29.34 29.88 20.78
N ARG A 6 -28.32 30.36 21.48
CA ARG A 6 -26.99 30.56 20.91
C ARG A 6 -26.38 29.18 20.67
N LYS A 7 -26.35 28.73 19.41
CA LYS A 7 -25.66 27.49 19.01
C LYS A 7 -24.20 27.62 19.43
N ARG A 8 -23.80 26.88 20.47
CA ARG A 8 -22.38 26.79 20.84
C ARG A 8 -21.68 26.03 19.71
N PRO A 9 -20.54 26.53 19.20
CA PRO A 9 -19.78 25.81 18.19
C PRO A 9 -19.36 24.45 18.76
N ALA A 10 -19.55 23.38 17.98
CA ALA A 10 -19.24 22.02 18.42
C ALA A 10 -17.74 21.83 18.74
N PHE A 11 -16.89 22.65 18.11
CA PHE A 11 -15.45 22.69 18.34
C PHE A 11 -15.07 23.96 19.11
N ASP A 12 -14.69 23.78 20.37
CA ASP A 12 -14.05 24.80 21.19
C ASP A 12 -12.57 24.44 21.32
N VAL A 13 -11.72 25.10 20.53
CA VAL A 13 -10.28 24.85 20.42
C VAL A 13 -9.54 25.21 21.72
N ARG A 14 -10.20 25.88 22.66
CA ARG A 14 -9.63 26.28 23.97
C ARG A 14 -9.65 25.16 25.01
N ASN A 15 -10.33 24.04 24.72
CA ASN A 15 -10.36 22.89 25.62
C ASN A 15 -9.44 21.77 25.09
N PRO A 16 -8.22 21.63 25.62
CA PRO A 16 -7.23 20.69 25.10
C PRO A 16 -7.73 19.23 25.19
N GLY A 17 -8.58 18.89 26.17
CA GLY A 17 -9.13 17.55 26.30
C GLY A 17 -9.99 17.12 25.11
N LYS A 18 -10.77 18.05 24.53
CA LYS A 18 -11.59 17.75 23.34
C LYS A 18 -10.75 17.56 22.08
N VAL A 19 -9.67 18.34 21.95
CA VAL A 19 -8.73 18.21 20.83
C VAL A 19 -8.00 16.87 20.91
N ILE A 20 -7.49 16.51 22.08
CA ILE A 20 -6.83 15.21 22.31
C ILE A 20 -7.79 14.05 22.02
N PHE A 21 -9.02 14.13 22.53
CA PHE A 21 -10.03 13.10 22.25
C PHE A 21 -10.35 12.99 20.76
N ALA A 22 -10.52 14.11 20.05
CA ALA A 22 -10.76 14.10 18.61
C ALA A 22 -9.58 13.47 17.84
N LEU A 23 -8.33 13.83 18.18
CA LEU A 23 -7.14 13.24 17.58
C LEU A 23 -7.03 11.74 17.87
N PHE A 24 -7.38 11.31 19.09
CA PHE A 24 -7.40 9.89 19.45
C PHE A 24 -8.43 9.10 18.62
N VAL A 25 -9.66 9.62 18.46
CA VAL A 25 -10.68 8.99 17.62
C VAL A 25 -10.23 8.90 16.17
N VAL A 26 -9.64 9.96 15.62
CA VAL A 26 -9.08 9.96 14.25
C VAL A 26 -7.95 8.93 14.13
N PHE A 27 -7.07 8.85 15.12
CA PHE A 27 -5.98 7.86 15.13
C PHE A 27 -6.50 6.42 15.17
N ILE A 28 -7.49 6.12 16.02
CA ILE A 28 -8.10 4.79 16.09
C ILE A 28 -8.82 4.46 14.78
N ALA A 29 -9.60 5.40 14.22
CA ALA A 29 -10.25 5.22 12.94
C ALA A 29 -9.22 4.94 11.82
N TYR A 30 -8.13 5.71 11.78
CA TYR A 30 -7.03 5.48 10.84
C TYR A 30 -6.39 4.10 11.02
N ARG A 31 -6.15 3.67 12.26
CA ARG A 31 -5.56 2.36 12.56
C ARG A 31 -6.45 1.19 12.16
N ILE A 32 -7.78 1.33 12.30
CA ILE A 32 -8.77 0.32 11.89
C ILE A 32 -8.90 0.27 10.37
N LEU A 33 -8.91 1.44 9.70
CA LEU A 33 -9.09 1.53 8.25
C LEU A 33 -7.81 1.25 7.45
N THR A 34 -6.64 1.33 8.09
CA THR A 34 -5.36 1.06 7.43
C THR A 34 -4.90 -0.36 7.79
N PRO A 35 -4.98 -1.32 6.85
CA PRO A 35 -4.57 -2.69 7.13
C PRO A 35 -3.07 -2.74 7.42
N PRO A 36 -2.61 -3.76 8.18
CA PRO A 36 -1.19 -4.03 8.27
C PRO A 36 -0.62 -4.26 6.85
N SER A 37 0.37 -3.45 6.49
CA SER A 37 1.13 -3.62 5.24
C SER A 37 2.53 -4.10 5.58
N GLU A 38 2.96 -5.21 5.00
CA GLU A 38 4.34 -5.69 5.11
C GLU A 38 5.04 -5.53 3.76
N ASP A 39 6.25 -4.96 3.79
CA ASP A 39 7.15 -4.99 2.64
C ASP A 39 7.60 -6.44 2.46
N THR A 40 6.97 -7.13 1.51
CA THR A 40 7.10 -8.58 1.37
C THR A 40 8.40 -8.95 0.65
N LEU A 41 8.81 -8.10 -0.30
CA LEU A 41 9.99 -8.36 -1.12
C LEU A 41 10.56 -7.06 -1.72
N ILE A 42 11.89 -6.97 -1.77
CA ILE A 42 12.62 -5.92 -2.49
C ILE A 42 13.67 -6.59 -3.36
N VAL A 43 13.69 -6.27 -4.66
CA VAL A 43 14.64 -6.81 -5.64
C VAL A 43 15.24 -5.71 -6.50
N THR A 44 16.55 -5.75 -6.68
CA THR A 44 17.28 -4.82 -7.56
C THR A 44 17.41 -5.43 -8.95
N SER A 45 17.31 -4.60 -9.98
CA SER A 45 17.58 -5.03 -11.36
C SER A 45 19.04 -5.51 -11.51
N PRO A 46 19.34 -6.44 -12.43
CA PRO A 46 20.70 -6.94 -12.65
C PRO A 46 21.75 -5.87 -12.95
N ASP A 47 21.37 -4.80 -13.64
CA ASP A 47 22.21 -3.64 -13.95
C ASP A 47 22.35 -2.64 -12.78
N GLY A 48 21.59 -2.83 -11.69
CA GLY A 48 21.58 -1.93 -10.53
C GLY A 48 20.87 -0.59 -10.77
N SER A 49 20.25 -0.35 -11.92
CA SER A 49 19.63 0.94 -12.26
C SER A 49 18.31 1.17 -11.53
N ARG A 50 17.61 0.09 -11.15
CA ARG A 50 16.26 0.14 -10.59
C ARG A 50 16.11 -0.81 -9.41
N THR A 51 15.23 -0.44 -8.48
CA THR A 51 14.75 -1.32 -7.42
C THR A 51 13.25 -1.47 -7.55
N ALA A 52 12.75 -2.70 -7.47
CA ALA A 52 11.35 -3.01 -7.34
C ALA A 52 11.01 -3.47 -5.92
N ARG A 53 9.80 -3.16 -5.48
CA ARG A 53 9.26 -3.59 -4.18
C ARG A 53 7.86 -4.12 -4.34
N LEU A 54 7.61 -5.26 -3.70
CA LEU A 54 6.29 -5.82 -3.51
C LEU A 54 5.79 -5.53 -2.09
N LYS A 55 4.57 -5.00 -2.01
CA LYS A 55 3.80 -4.89 -0.77
C LYS A 55 2.62 -5.83 -0.79
N THR A 56 2.38 -6.48 0.33
CA THR A 56 1.15 -7.25 0.57
C THR A 56 0.31 -6.51 1.60
N GLU A 57 -0.97 -6.30 1.30
CA GLU A 57 -1.94 -5.60 2.15
C GLU A 57 -3.21 -6.47 2.28
N PHE A 58 -3.85 -6.52 3.44
CA PHE A 58 -5.03 -7.36 3.69
C PHE A 58 -6.24 -6.50 4.03
N TYR A 59 -7.08 -6.14 3.04
CA TYR A 59 -8.24 -5.25 3.26
C TYR A 59 -9.53 -5.98 3.63
N PHE A 60 -9.85 -7.11 2.99
CA PHE A 60 -11.13 -7.82 3.15
C PHE A 60 -10.92 -9.34 3.20
N ASP A 61 -11.61 -10.03 4.10
CA ASP A 61 -11.70 -11.50 4.18
C ASP A 61 -10.35 -12.25 4.19
N HIS A 62 -9.30 -11.62 4.74
CA HIS A 62 -7.93 -12.15 4.77
C HIS A 62 -7.38 -12.49 3.38
N GLN A 63 -7.95 -11.91 2.31
CA GLN A 63 -7.40 -12.04 0.98
C GLN A 63 -6.22 -11.09 0.80
N PRO A 64 -5.05 -11.59 0.37
CA PRO A 64 -3.91 -10.73 0.11
C PRO A 64 -4.16 -9.90 -1.15
N SER A 65 -3.93 -8.59 -1.02
CA SER A 65 -3.80 -7.65 -2.11
C SER A 65 -2.32 -7.35 -2.34
N TYR A 66 -1.93 -7.17 -3.59
CA TYR A 66 -0.53 -7.01 -3.99
C TYR A 66 -0.32 -5.66 -4.65
N LYS A 67 0.73 -4.96 -4.24
CA LYS A 67 1.10 -3.68 -4.84
C LYS A 67 2.58 -3.64 -5.18
N ILE A 68 2.85 -3.36 -6.44
CA ILE A 68 4.20 -3.34 -7.00
C ILE A 68 4.62 -1.90 -7.20
N TYR A 69 5.80 -1.59 -6.68
CA TYR A 69 6.44 -0.31 -6.82
C TYR A 69 7.79 -0.48 -7.47
N PHE A 70 8.26 0.58 -8.12
CA PHE A 70 9.66 0.69 -8.53
C PHE A 70 10.21 2.07 -8.18
N ARG A 71 11.53 2.17 -8.18
CA ARG A 71 12.26 3.43 -8.18
C ARG A 71 13.54 3.25 -8.99
N ASP A 72 13.97 4.31 -9.65
CA ASP A 72 15.33 4.38 -10.14
C ASP A 72 16.29 4.60 -8.96
N THR A 73 17.53 4.13 -9.07
CA THR A 73 18.51 4.16 -7.96
C THR A 73 18.77 5.56 -7.43
N ASP A 74 18.68 6.58 -8.29
CA ASP A 74 18.88 7.99 -7.92
C ASP A 74 17.61 8.67 -7.38
N GLN A 75 16.47 7.98 -7.38
CA GLN A 75 15.19 8.53 -6.94
C GLN A 75 14.83 8.11 -5.51
N LYS A 76 14.33 9.07 -4.73
CA LYS A 76 13.88 8.83 -3.35
C LYS A 76 12.45 8.28 -3.26
N TYR A 77 11.64 8.47 -4.30
CA TYR A 77 10.22 8.14 -4.29
C TYR A 77 9.95 6.83 -5.02
N TRP A 78 9.00 6.07 -4.49
CA TRP A 78 8.51 4.84 -5.10
C TRP A 78 7.33 5.17 -6.03
N ASN A 79 7.45 4.79 -7.29
CA ASN A 79 6.40 4.88 -8.29
C ASN A 79 5.58 3.59 -8.27
N SER A 80 4.25 3.69 -8.32
CA SER A 80 3.35 2.54 -8.37
C SER A 80 3.27 2.01 -9.80
N LEU A 81 3.56 0.72 -10.02
CA LEU A 81 3.40 0.09 -11.33
C LEU A 81 2.08 -0.64 -11.44
N TYR A 82 1.73 -1.39 -10.40
CA TYR A 82 0.61 -2.31 -10.48
C TYR A 82 -0.01 -2.53 -9.11
N TYR A 83 -1.33 -2.73 -9.10
CA TYR A 83 -2.09 -3.03 -7.90
C TYR A 83 -3.14 -4.08 -8.23
N ILE A 84 -3.16 -5.14 -7.43
CA ILE A 84 -4.18 -6.19 -7.47
C ILE A 84 -4.93 -6.14 -6.14
N PRO A 85 -6.21 -5.75 -6.13
CA PRO A 85 -6.98 -5.62 -4.89
C PRO A 85 -7.32 -6.98 -4.26
N ALA A 86 -7.50 -8.01 -5.08
CA ALA A 86 -7.70 -9.39 -4.63
C ALA A 86 -7.30 -10.33 -5.76
N TYR A 87 -6.50 -11.36 -5.45
CA TYR A 87 -6.20 -12.43 -6.39
C TYR A 87 -7.00 -13.67 -6.00
N THR A 88 -7.97 -14.05 -6.83
CA THR A 88 -8.96 -15.11 -6.54
C THR A 88 -8.77 -16.37 -7.37
N ASN A 89 -7.78 -16.39 -8.27
CA ASN A 89 -7.55 -17.54 -9.15
C ASN A 89 -6.84 -18.71 -8.45
N MET A 90 -6.38 -18.54 -7.21
CA MET A 90 -5.85 -19.63 -6.39
C MET A 90 -6.12 -19.37 -4.90
N PRO A 91 -6.05 -20.40 -4.04
CA PRO A 91 -6.20 -20.23 -2.59
C PRO A 91 -5.08 -19.37 -1.99
N PRO A 92 -5.36 -18.49 -1.01
CA PRO A 92 -4.35 -17.61 -0.40
C PRO A 92 -3.12 -18.35 0.14
N GLU A 93 -3.29 -19.56 0.68
CA GLU A 93 -2.21 -20.38 1.25
C GLU A 93 -1.16 -20.83 0.22
N THR A 94 -1.55 -20.89 -1.07
CA THR A 94 -0.64 -21.25 -2.16
C THR A 94 -0.04 -20.02 -2.84
N HIS A 95 -0.33 -18.81 -2.35
CA HIS A 95 0.26 -17.61 -2.87
C HIS A 95 1.73 -17.57 -2.45
N HIS A 96 2.60 -17.87 -3.40
CA HIS A 96 4.04 -17.59 -3.29
C HIS A 96 4.34 -16.40 -4.20
N PRO A 97 4.13 -15.15 -3.70
CA PRO A 97 4.37 -13.96 -4.49
C PRO A 97 5.86 -13.67 -4.59
N ASP A 98 6.31 -13.35 -5.79
CA ASP A 98 7.72 -13.06 -6.07
C ASP A 98 7.85 -12.03 -7.20
N LEU A 99 8.99 -11.35 -7.27
CA LEU A 99 9.33 -10.39 -8.31
C LEU A 99 10.59 -10.86 -9.02
N LYS A 100 10.51 -10.99 -10.35
CA LYS A 100 11.63 -11.47 -11.15
C LYS A 100 12.00 -10.44 -12.22
N TRP A 101 13.24 -9.98 -12.17
CA TRP A 101 13.82 -9.19 -13.25
C TRP A 101 14.27 -10.09 -14.39
N SER A 102 14.13 -9.61 -15.63
CA SER A 102 14.82 -10.18 -16.78
C SER A 102 16.32 -9.90 -16.67
N GLU A 103 17.14 -10.77 -17.26
CA GLU A 103 18.60 -10.65 -17.20
C GLU A 103 19.12 -9.32 -17.79
N ASN A 104 18.42 -8.79 -18.80
CA ASN A 104 18.74 -7.50 -19.41
C ASN A 104 18.22 -6.29 -18.62
N SER A 105 17.59 -6.46 -17.46
CA SER A 105 17.03 -5.38 -16.62
C SER A 105 15.89 -4.55 -17.25
N VAL A 106 15.38 -4.97 -18.42
CA VAL A 106 14.34 -4.25 -19.17
C VAL A 106 12.93 -4.65 -18.76
N ARG A 107 12.75 -5.82 -18.16
CA ARG A 107 11.43 -6.36 -17.81
C ARG A 107 11.39 -6.81 -16.35
N LEU A 108 10.28 -6.49 -15.68
CA LEU A 108 9.94 -6.97 -14.36
C LEU A 108 8.67 -7.82 -14.45
N ASP A 109 8.74 -9.05 -13.98
CA ASP A 109 7.61 -9.97 -13.87
C ASP A 109 7.13 -10.08 -12.42
N PHE A 110 5.81 -10.06 -12.24
CA PHE A 110 5.16 -10.47 -11.01
C PHE A 110 4.78 -11.93 -11.08
N MET A 111 5.40 -12.72 -10.22
CA MET A 111 5.23 -14.15 -10.14
C MET A 111 4.28 -14.49 -8.99
N LEU A 112 3.35 -15.40 -9.26
CA LEU A 112 2.45 -15.97 -8.27
C LEU A 112 2.39 -17.49 -8.49
N GLY A 113 2.82 -18.27 -7.49
CA GLY A 113 2.81 -19.73 -7.59
C GLY A 113 3.68 -20.26 -8.74
N GLY A 114 4.79 -19.58 -9.03
CA GLY A 114 5.72 -19.94 -10.11
C GLY A 114 5.31 -19.50 -11.51
N SER A 115 4.14 -18.86 -11.68
CA SER A 115 3.68 -18.34 -12.97
C SER A 115 3.75 -16.81 -13.01
N SER A 116 4.15 -16.24 -14.15
CA SER A 116 4.05 -14.78 -14.36
C SER A 116 2.59 -14.44 -14.63
N ILE A 117 2.01 -13.60 -13.78
CA ILE A 117 0.62 -13.13 -13.92
C ILE A 117 0.54 -11.70 -14.44
N TRP A 118 1.64 -10.97 -14.39
CA TRP A 118 1.76 -9.61 -14.89
C TRP A 118 3.22 -9.28 -15.14
N HIS A 119 3.48 -8.39 -16.08
CA HIS A 119 4.83 -7.88 -16.34
C HIS A 119 4.81 -6.42 -16.76
N HIS A 120 5.94 -5.75 -16.57
CA HIS A 120 6.21 -4.41 -17.07
C HIS A 120 7.52 -4.37 -17.84
N VAL A 121 7.51 -3.71 -18.98
CA VAL A 121 8.68 -3.46 -19.81
C VAL A 121 9.02 -1.99 -19.67
N PHE A 122 10.23 -1.70 -19.18
CA PHE A 122 10.74 -0.34 -19.07
C PHE A 122 11.28 0.07 -20.45
N SER A 123 10.79 1.18 -20.99
CA SER A 123 11.42 1.80 -22.16
C SER A 123 12.79 2.38 -21.77
N GLU A 124 13.77 2.24 -22.67
CA GLU A 124 15.05 2.95 -22.59
C GLU A 124 14.87 4.47 -22.64
#